data_AF-A0A9X4IGI5-F1
#
_entry.id   AF-A0A9X4IGI5-F1
#
_cell.length_a   1.000
_cell.length_b   1.000
_cell.length_c   1.000
_cell.angle_alpha   90.00
_cell.angle_beta   90.00
_cell.angle_gamma   90.00
#
_symmetry.space_group_name_H-M   'P 1'
#
loop_
_entity.id
_entity.type
_entity.pdbx_description
1 polymer ?
#
loop_
_entity_poly.entity_id
_entity_poly.type
_entity_poly.pdbx_seq_one_letter_code
_entity_poly.pdbx_strand_id
1 'polypeptide(L)'
;MMSRFLPAAVLAAWCASAAAHDCLPYQPAEVTLTGDVTQVHGIKAGTKGTREDYYVLTLPEMACLTGGTEELDEDIESIDAFQLKPPPGATLPKGLVGRRVAVTGLLAHRIVDETHTDVMLNYTAAKLAP
;
A
#
# COMPACT_ATOMS: atom_id res chain seq x y z
N MET A 1 40.32 -18.10 -50.84
CA MET A 1 39.37 -17.56 -51.84
C MET A 1 37.97 -17.80 -51.33
N MET A 2 37.08 -16.82 -51.56
CA MET A 2 35.64 -16.77 -51.24
C MET A 2 35.27 -16.56 -49.76
N SER A 3 34.28 -15.75 -49.35
CA SER A 3 33.70 -14.47 -49.81
C SER A 3 32.40 -14.29 -49.01
N ARG A 4 32.29 -13.20 -48.24
CA ARG A 4 31.05 -12.51 -47.78
C ARG A 4 30.15 -13.32 -46.79
N PHE A 5 29.51 -12.76 -45.77
CA PHE A 5 28.63 -11.61 -45.70
C PHE A 5 28.55 -11.03 -44.26
N LEU A 6 28.49 -9.69 -44.12
CA LEU A 6 27.76 -8.96 -43.04
C LEU A 6 26.33 -8.68 -43.59
N PRO A 7 25.24 -8.45 -42.80
CA PRO A 7 25.19 -7.57 -41.61
C PRO A 7 24.07 -7.89 -40.56
N ALA A 8 23.81 -6.91 -39.68
CA ALA A 8 22.56 -6.63 -38.93
C ALA A 8 22.29 -7.47 -37.67
N ALA A 9 22.56 -6.92 -36.48
CA ALA A 9 21.69 -5.99 -35.73
C ALA A 9 20.38 -6.64 -35.27
N VAL A 10 20.29 -6.96 -33.97
CA VAL A 10 19.14 -6.59 -33.13
C VAL A 10 19.69 -6.33 -31.71
N LEU A 11 19.82 -5.06 -31.36
CA LEU A 11 19.75 -4.62 -29.97
C LEU A 11 18.33 -4.94 -29.50
N ALA A 12 18.12 -6.15 -28.99
CA ALA A 12 16.93 -6.44 -28.21
C ALA A 12 17.20 -5.93 -26.80
N ALA A 13 16.99 -4.62 -26.63
CA ALA A 13 16.67 -4.05 -25.35
C ALA A 13 15.41 -4.76 -24.84
N TRP A 14 15.59 -5.86 -24.12
CA TRP A 14 14.59 -6.33 -23.17
C TRP A 14 14.66 -5.39 -21.97
N CYS A 15 14.18 -4.16 -22.19
CA CYS A 15 13.43 -3.49 -21.14
C CYS A 15 12.23 -4.41 -20.91
N ALA A 16 12.35 -5.30 -19.94
CA ALA A 16 11.19 -5.96 -19.36
C ALA A 16 10.21 -4.83 -19.05
N SER A 17 9.06 -4.91 -19.70
CA SER A 17 7.95 -3.99 -19.56
C SER A 17 7.79 -3.64 -18.10
N ALA A 18 7.87 -2.35 -17.77
CA ALA A 18 7.26 -1.85 -16.55
C ALA A 18 5.82 -2.36 -16.59
N ALA A 19 5.52 -3.35 -15.74
CA ALA A 19 4.17 -3.85 -15.60
C ALA A 19 3.32 -2.62 -15.32
N ALA A 20 2.26 -2.42 -16.10
CA ALA A 20 1.12 -1.66 -15.59
C ALA A 20 0.82 -2.30 -14.23
N HIS A 21 1.05 -1.56 -13.16
CA HIS A 21 0.78 -2.06 -11.83
C HIS A 21 -0.71 -2.34 -11.79
N ASP A 22 -1.11 -3.63 -11.79
CA ASP A 22 -2.50 -4.00 -11.57
C ASP A 22 -2.91 -3.34 -10.25
N CYS A 23 -3.85 -2.39 -10.32
CA CYS A 23 -4.24 -1.63 -9.15
C CYS A 23 -4.73 -2.56 -8.05
N LEU A 24 -4.38 -2.23 -6.80
CA LEU A 24 -4.75 -3.02 -5.66
C LEU A 24 -6.26 -2.87 -5.45
N PRO A 25 -7.03 -3.97 -5.48
CA PRO A 25 -8.46 -3.88 -5.23
C PRO A 25 -8.72 -3.53 -3.76
N TYR A 26 -9.76 -2.71 -3.52
CA TYR A 26 -10.41 -2.72 -2.20
C TYR A 26 -11.01 -4.11 -1.90
N GLN A 27 -11.44 -4.32 -0.66
CA GLN A 27 -12.10 -5.56 -0.22
C GLN A 27 -13.09 -6.14 -1.26
N PRO A 28 -13.18 -7.48 -1.38
CA PRO A 28 -12.78 -8.50 -0.39
C PRO A 28 -11.37 -9.10 -0.57
N ALA A 29 -10.58 -8.66 -1.54
CA ALA A 29 -9.28 -9.27 -1.81
C ALA A 29 -8.22 -8.89 -0.74
N GLU A 30 -7.49 -9.88 -0.23
CA GLU A 30 -6.33 -9.64 0.64
C GLU A 30 -5.12 -9.20 -0.19
N VAL A 31 -4.41 -8.20 0.32
CA VAL A 31 -3.16 -7.70 -0.22
C VAL A 31 -2.04 -7.86 0.80
N THR A 32 -0.81 -7.94 0.32
CA THR A 32 0.39 -7.83 1.17
C THR A 32 1.21 -6.64 0.73
N LEU A 33 1.32 -5.65 1.61
CA LEU A 33 2.05 -4.41 1.35
C LEU A 33 3.33 -4.37 2.19
N THR A 34 4.42 -3.90 1.58
CA THR A 34 5.70 -3.76 2.28
C THR A 34 6.10 -2.30 2.35
N GLY A 35 6.33 -1.81 3.56
CA GLY A 35 6.60 -0.40 3.80
C GLY A 35 7.14 -0.14 5.20
N ASP A 36 7.41 1.12 5.51
CA ASP A 36 7.89 1.56 6.81
C ASP A 36 6.72 1.92 7.72
N VAL A 37 6.73 1.39 8.94
CA VAL A 37 5.69 1.72 9.93
C VAL A 37 6.11 2.88 10.80
N THR A 38 5.22 3.84 10.96
CA THR A 38 5.35 4.93 11.93
C THR A 38 4.13 5.01 12.85
N GLN A 39 4.33 5.51 14.07
CA GLN A 39 3.24 5.86 14.97
C GLN A 39 2.97 7.36 14.80
N VAL A 40 1.71 7.71 14.55
CA VAL A 40 1.25 9.09 14.42
C VAL A 40 0.37 9.44 15.62
N HIS A 41 0.58 10.63 16.17
CA HIS A 41 -0.18 11.17 17.29
C HIS A 41 -1.18 12.19 16.77
N GLY A 42 -2.45 11.79 16.62
CA GLY A 42 -3.51 12.62 16.08
C GLY A 42 -4.54 13.06 17.12
N ILE A 43 -5.56 13.78 16.64
CA ILE A 43 -6.77 14.13 17.40
C ILE A 43 -7.93 13.42 16.72
N LYS A 44 -8.77 12.74 17.49
CA LYS A 44 -9.94 12.04 16.99
C LYS A 44 -10.95 13.03 16.39
N ALA A 45 -11.29 12.84 15.12
CA ALA A 45 -12.29 13.65 14.40
C ALA A 45 -13.62 13.70 15.18
N GLY A 46 -14.24 14.88 15.22
CA GLY A 46 -15.52 15.11 15.92
C GLY A 46 -15.45 15.25 17.44
N THR A 47 -14.30 15.00 18.07
CA THR A 47 -14.12 15.22 19.52
C THR A 47 -12.94 16.15 19.80
N LYS A 48 -13.25 17.42 20.13
CA LYS A 48 -12.22 18.39 20.55
C LYS A 48 -11.45 17.84 21.76
N GLY A 49 -10.16 17.56 21.56
CA GLY A 49 -9.22 17.25 22.64
C GLY A 49 -8.96 15.77 22.92
N THR A 50 -9.63 14.83 22.22
CA THR A 50 -9.29 13.40 22.37
C THR A 50 -8.12 13.05 21.47
N ARG A 51 -6.95 12.80 22.06
CA ARG A 51 -5.78 12.29 21.33
C ARG A 51 -6.03 10.85 20.88
N GLU A 52 -5.72 10.55 19.63
CA GLU A 52 -5.75 9.20 19.08
C GLU A 52 -4.39 8.89 18.46
N ASP A 53 -3.76 7.83 18.96
CA ASP A 53 -2.53 7.32 18.39
C ASP A 53 -2.89 6.22 17.37
N TYR A 54 -2.38 6.32 16.15
CA TYR A 54 -2.58 5.32 15.10
C TYR A 54 -1.26 5.01 14.38
N TYR A 55 -1.25 3.92 13.62
CA TYR A 55 -0.08 3.48 12.87
C TYR A 55 -0.29 3.70 11.38
N VAL A 56 0.75 4.12 10.69
CA VAL A 56 0.75 4.33 9.23
C VAL A 56 1.84 3.45 8.62
N LEU A 57 1.50 2.76 7.53
CA LEU A 57 2.43 2.06 6.66
C LEU A 57 2.71 2.94 5.44
N THR A 58 3.94 3.41 5.30
CA THR A 58 4.39 4.19 4.14
C THR A 58 5.12 3.28 3.16
N LEU A 59 4.65 3.18 1.93
CA LEU A 59 5.24 2.38 0.87
C LEU A 59 6.48 3.07 0.29
N PRO A 60 7.49 2.30 -0.20
CA PRO A 60 8.63 2.86 -0.92
C PRO A 60 8.25 3.45 -2.29
N GLU A 61 7.16 2.96 -2.87
CA GLU A 61 6.64 3.31 -4.19
C GLU A 61 5.12 3.50 -4.07
N MET A 62 4.59 4.49 -4.78
CA MET A 62 3.16 4.75 -4.84
C MET A 62 2.43 3.56 -5.48
N ALA A 63 1.30 3.17 -4.90
CA ALA A 63 0.40 2.18 -5.45
C ALA A 63 -0.85 2.87 -6.02
N CYS A 64 -1.48 2.24 -7.01
CA CYS A 64 -2.85 2.59 -7.39
C CYS A 64 -3.83 1.63 -6.73
N LEU A 65 -5.02 2.14 -6.41
CA LEU A 65 -6.15 1.36 -5.89
C LEU A 65 -7.30 1.40 -6.88
N THR A 66 -8.04 0.30 -6.96
CA THR A 66 -9.28 0.25 -7.73
C THR A 66 -10.46 -0.10 -6.86
N GLY A 67 -11.62 0.47 -7.19
CA GLY A 67 -12.91 0.21 -6.55
C GLY A 67 -13.16 -1.29 -6.35
N GLY A 68 -13.66 -1.65 -5.17
CA GLY A 68 -13.99 -3.04 -4.84
C GLY A 68 -15.39 -3.39 -5.33
N THR A 69 -15.73 -4.68 -5.34
CA THR A 69 -17.14 -5.07 -5.52
C THR A 69 -17.99 -4.75 -4.29
N GLU A 70 -17.36 -4.60 -3.13
CA GLU A 70 -18.01 -4.31 -1.84
C GLU A 70 -17.90 -2.84 -1.42
N GLU A 71 -16.95 -2.09 -2.00
CA GLU A 71 -16.74 -0.66 -1.77
C GLU A 71 -16.87 0.07 -3.12
N LEU A 72 -17.88 0.92 -3.27
CA LEU A 72 -18.19 1.65 -4.51
C LEU A 72 -17.32 2.90 -4.71
N ASP A 73 -16.15 2.95 -4.08
CA ASP A 73 -15.28 4.11 -4.10
C ASP A 73 -14.58 4.29 -5.44
N GLU A 74 -14.20 5.53 -5.72
CA GLU A 74 -13.45 5.89 -6.91
C GLU A 74 -12.04 5.28 -6.89
N ASP A 75 -11.51 4.98 -8.08
CA ASP A 75 -10.13 4.54 -8.25
C ASP A 75 -9.16 5.64 -7.73
N ILE A 76 -8.12 5.23 -7.03
CA ILE A 76 -7.07 6.14 -6.53
C ILE A 76 -5.78 5.86 -7.30
N GLU A 77 -5.36 6.78 -8.14
CA GLU A 77 -4.20 6.57 -9.02
C GLU A 77 -2.85 6.52 -8.27
N SER A 78 -2.77 7.16 -7.09
CA SER A 78 -1.52 7.27 -6.35
C SER A 78 -1.75 7.42 -4.84
N ILE A 79 -1.35 6.39 -4.10
CA ILE A 79 -1.31 6.37 -2.64
C ILE A 79 -0.01 5.72 -2.17
N ASP A 80 0.65 6.33 -1.20
CA ASP A 80 1.87 5.83 -0.59
C ASP A 80 1.72 5.54 0.90
N ALA A 81 0.60 5.87 1.52
CA ALA A 81 0.40 5.73 2.96
C ALA A 81 -0.95 5.11 3.30
N PHE A 82 -0.92 4.08 4.15
CA PHE A 82 -2.09 3.34 4.58
C PHE A 82 -2.19 3.37 6.10
N GLN A 83 -3.37 3.73 6.64
CA GLN A 83 -3.58 3.59 8.07
C GLN A 83 -3.75 2.11 8.42
N LEU A 84 -2.96 1.61 9.38
CA LEU A 84 -3.08 0.24 9.86
C LEU A 84 -4.18 0.13 10.90
N LYS A 85 -5.15 -0.76 10.66
CA LYS A 85 -6.16 -1.12 11.66
C LYS A 85 -5.90 -2.53 12.20
N PRO A 86 -5.59 -2.64 13.51
CA PRO A 86 -5.40 -3.94 14.12
C PRO A 86 -6.73 -4.69 14.23
N PRO A 87 -6.67 -6.03 14.37
CA PRO A 87 -7.81 -6.81 14.81
C PRO A 87 -8.38 -6.28 16.15
N PRO A 88 -9.68 -6.47 16.42
CA PRO A 88 -10.28 -6.06 17.69
C PRO A 88 -9.50 -6.60 18.90
N GLY A 89 -9.13 -5.72 19.82
CA GLY A 89 -8.35 -6.07 21.03
C GLY A 89 -6.85 -6.28 20.81
N ALA A 90 -6.36 -6.13 19.58
CA ALA A 90 -4.94 -6.19 19.27
C ALA A 90 -4.33 -4.79 19.09
N THR A 91 -3.00 -4.71 19.23
CA THR A 91 -2.20 -3.54 18.85
C THR A 91 -1.03 -4.02 18.01
N LEU A 92 -0.45 -3.12 17.22
CA LEU A 92 0.76 -3.47 16.48
C LEU A 92 1.91 -3.75 17.47
N PRO A 93 2.63 -4.90 17.33
CA PRO A 93 3.75 -5.19 18.20
C PRO A 93 4.80 -4.07 18.17
N LYS A 94 5.21 -3.56 19.33
CA LYS A 94 6.14 -2.42 19.44
C LYS A 94 7.46 -2.61 18.67
N GLY A 95 7.93 -3.85 18.54
CA GLY A 95 9.15 -4.18 17.80
C GLY A 95 9.07 -3.97 16.28
N LEU A 96 7.87 -3.72 15.75
CA LEU A 96 7.61 -3.42 14.34
C LEU A 96 7.54 -1.91 14.06
N VAL A 97 7.33 -1.09 15.09
CA VAL A 97 7.21 0.37 14.92
C VAL A 97 8.57 0.98 14.60
N GLY A 98 8.63 1.86 13.60
CA GLY A 98 9.86 2.46 13.09
C GLY A 98 10.69 1.51 12.22
N ARG A 99 10.09 0.41 11.74
CA ARG A 99 10.76 -0.61 10.93
C ARG A 99 10.03 -0.84 9.62
N ARG A 100 10.76 -1.36 8.64
CA ARG A 100 10.19 -1.92 7.42
C ARG A 100 9.51 -3.25 7.72
N VAL A 101 8.26 -3.38 7.30
CA VAL A 101 7.42 -4.56 7.56
C VAL A 101 6.61 -4.94 6.32
N ALA A 102 6.29 -6.23 6.23
CA ALA A 102 5.26 -6.74 5.33
C ALA A 102 3.97 -6.92 6.14
N VAL A 103 2.90 -6.28 5.69
CA VAL A 103 1.58 -6.29 6.32
C VAL A 103 0.58 -6.91 5.34
N THR A 104 -0.13 -7.94 5.80
CA THR A 104 -1.17 -8.62 5.03
C THR A 104 -2.55 -8.25 5.60
N GLY A 105 -3.50 -7.95 4.73
CA GLY A 105 -4.86 -7.61 5.15
C GLY A 105 -5.78 -7.16 4.02
N LEU A 106 -6.91 -6.58 4.41
CA LEU A 106 -7.93 -6.07 3.50
C LEU A 106 -7.85 -4.54 3.41
N LEU A 107 -7.87 -4.02 2.19
CA LEU A 107 -7.99 -2.59 1.94
C LEU A 107 -9.46 -2.17 2.07
N ALA A 108 -9.70 -1.11 2.83
CA ALA A 108 -11.02 -0.51 2.99
C ALA A 108 -10.91 1.01 2.97
N HIS A 109 -11.92 1.69 2.46
CA HIS A 109 -12.01 3.13 2.54
C HIS A 109 -12.34 3.58 3.97
N ARG A 110 -11.79 4.72 4.39
CA ARG A 110 -12.15 5.34 5.68
C ARG A 110 -12.75 6.71 5.42
N ILE A 111 -14.06 6.81 5.55
CA ILE A 111 -14.76 8.09 5.61
C ILE A 111 -14.43 8.75 6.97
N VAL A 112 -13.45 9.68 7.00
CA VAL A 112 -13.09 10.43 8.21
C VAL A 112 -13.82 11.78 8.28
N ASP A 113 -13.97 12.43 7.14
CA ASP A 113 -14.78 13.62 6.82
C ASP A 113 -14.43 14.00 5.36
N GLU A 114 -15.08 15.02 4.77
CA GLU A 114 -15.06 15.33 3.32
C GLU A 114 -13.65 15.67 2.73
N THR A 115 -12.56 15.69 3.51
CA THR A 115 -11.29 16.29 3.08
C THR A 115 -10.00 15.61 3.62
N HIS A 116 -9.68 14.39 3.15
CA HIS A 116 -8.37 13.67 3.23
C HIS A 116 -8.14 12.77 4.48
N THR A 117 -7.54 11.57 4.45
CA THR A 117 -7.06 10.66 3.39
C THR A 117 -7.56 9.24 3.69
N ASP A 118 -7.70 8.45 2.62
CA ASP A 118 -8.93 7.74 2.30
C ASP A 118 -8.87 6.21 2.51
N VAL A 119 -7.77 5.64 3.04
CA VAL A 119 -7.56 4.19 2.94
C VAL A 119 -6.92 3.56 4.19
N MET A 120 -7.55 2.48 4.64
CA MET A 120 -7.12 1.63 5.74
C MET A 120 -6.72 0.25 5.26
N LEU A 121 -5.69 -0.31 5.89
CA LEU A 121 -5.36 -1.72 5.81
C LEU A 121 -5.80 -2.40 7.11
N ASN A 122 -6.91 -3.12 7.05
CA ASN A 122 -7.38 -3.99 8.12
C ASN A 122 -6.49 -5.24 8.14
N TYR A 123 -5.43 -5.22 8.94
CA TYR A 123 -4.39 -6.23 8.84
C TYR A 123 -4.71 -7.48 9.66
N THR A 124 -4.40 -8.64 9.08
CA THR A 124 -4.50 -9.96 9.71
C THR A 124 -3.12 -10.48 10.15
N ALA A 125 -2.05 -10.01 9.50
CA ALA A 125 -0.68 -10.34 9.85
C ALA A 125 0.28 -9.18 9.57
N ALA A 126 1.34 -9.06 10.38
CA ALA A 126 2.45 -8.15 10.16
C ALA A 126 3.76 -8.79 10.62
N LYS A 127 4.82 -8.65 9.82
CA LYS A 127 6.16 -9.18 10.14
C LYS A 127 7.25 -8.25 9.62
N LEU A 128 8.45 -8.34 10.20
CA LEU A 128 9.62 -7.62 9.67
C LEU A 128 9.86 -8.03 8.21
N ALA A 129 10.11 -7.02 7.37
CA ALA A 129 10.55 -7.21 6.01
C ALA A 129 12.09 -7.14 5.96
N PRO A 130 12.73 -7.86 5.01
CA PRO A 130 14.16 -7.77 4.78
C PRO A 130 14.62 -6.37 4.36
#